data_AF-A0A350YW66-F1
#
_entry.id   AF-A0A350YW66-F1
#
_cell.length_a   1.000
_cell.length_b   1.000
_cell.length_c   1.000
_cell.angle_alpha   90.00
_cell.angle_beta   90.00
_cell.angle_gamma   90.00
#
_symmetry.space_group_name_H-M   'P 1'
#
loop_
_entity.id
_entity.type
_entity.pdbx_description
1 polymer ?
#
loop_
_entity_poly.entity_id
_entity_poly.type
_entity_poly.pdbx_seq_one_letter_code
_entity_poly.pdbx_strand_id
1 'polypeptide(L)' 'MTNHKKLEAWVQEWVELCQPDNVYWCDGSEEENQRLLDEMVAAGAAVKLNEEKRPGSYYFQSDPS' A
#
# COMPACT_ATOMS: atom_id res chain seq x y z
N MET A 1 -9.34 10.13 8.04
CA MET A 1 -10.08 9.78 9.28
C MET A 1 -11.56 9.78 8.96
N THR A 2 -12.26 8.70 9.32
CA THR A 2 -13.67 8.47 8.94
C THR A 2 -14.62 8.96 10.04
N ASN A 3 -15.83 9.39 9.68
CA ASN A 3 -16.87 9.71 10.67
C ASN A 3 -17.63 8.46 11.17
N HIS A 4 -17.30 7.28 10.64
CA HIS A 4 -17.98 6.03 10.95
C HIS A 4 -17.43 5.39 12.24
N LYS A 5 -18.06 5.69 13.39
CA LYS A 5 -17.58 5.28 14.72
C LYS A 5 -17.37 3.78 14.93
N LYS A 6 -18.22 2.93 14.35
CA LYS A 6 -18.04 1.47 14.43
C LYS A 6 -16.79 1.00 13.68
N LEU A 7 -16.40 1.71 12.61
CA LEU A 7 -15.22 1.37 11.82
C LEU A 7 -13.95 1.82 12.57
N GLU A 8 -13.97 3.01 13.17
CA GLU A 8 -12.86 3.48 14.01
C GLU A 8 -12.59 2.52 15.18
N ALA A 9 -13.65 2.09 15.88
CA ALA A 9 -13.52 1.13 16.98
C ALA A 9 -12.92 -0.21 16.52
N TRP A 10 -13.41 -0.74 15.40
CA TRP A 10 -12.89 -1.98 14.83
C TRP A 10 -11.42 -1.86 14.41
N VAL A 11 -11.00 -0.75 13.79
CA VAL A 11 -9.58 -0.53 13.46
C VAL A 11 -8.73 -0.46 14.73
N GLN A 12 -9.22 0.21 15.78
CA GLN A 12 -8.51 0.31 17.06
C GLN A 12 -8.28 -1.07 17.71
N GLU A 13 -9.25 -1.99 17.64
CA GLU A 13 -9.09 -3.37 18.11
C GLU A 13 -7.88 -4.06 17.43
N TRP A 14 -7.69 -3.86 16.14
CA TRP A 14 -6.54 -4.42 15.40
C TRP A 14 -5.23 -3.69 15.68
N VAL A 15 -5.26 -2.38 15.90
CA VAL A 15 -4.06 -1.61 16.28
C VAL A 15 -3.53 -2.10 17.62
N GLU A 16 -4.40 -2.36 18.60
CA GLU A 16 -4.00 -2.88 19.91
C GLU A 16 -3.40 -4.29 19.81
N LEU A 17 -3.92 -5.12 18.92
CA LEU A 17 -3.45 -6.49 18.72
C LEU A 17 -2.14 -6.56 17.90
N CYS A 18 -2.10 -5.90 16.75
CA CYS A 18 -0.98 -6.00 15.79
C CYS A 18 0.17 -5.05 16.11
N GLN A 19 -0.09 -4.00 16.90
CA GLN A 19 0.89 -2.98 17.28
C GLN A 19 1.71 -2.44 16.10
N PRO A 20 1.06 -1.97 15.01
CA PRO A 20 1.78 -1.48 13.84
C PRO A 20 2.51 -0.18 14.16
N ASP A 21 3.60 0.09 13.44
CA ASP A 21 4.31 1.37 13.56
C ASP A 21 3.42 2.55 13.18
N ASN A 22 2.58 2.39 12.15
CA ASN A 22 1.67 3.42 11.65
C ASN A 22 0.39 2.81 11.06
N VAL A 23 -0.70 3.60 11.08
CA VAL A 23 -1.96 3.29 10.37
C VAL A 23 -2.20 4.35 9.31
N TYR A 24 -2.38 3.93 8.07
CA TYR A 24 -2.64 4.81 6.94
C TYR A 24 -4.02 4.52 6.34
N TRP A 25 -4.82 5.56 6.11
CA TRP A 25 -6.14 5.47 5.48
C TRP A 25 -6.01 5.82 4.00
N CYS A 26 -6.13 4.82 3.13
CA CYS A 26 -6.03 5.02 1.68
C CYS A 26 -7.19 5.87 1.15
N ASP A 27 -6.89 6.89 0.35
CA ASP A 27 -7.86 7.75 -0.33
C ASP A 27 -8.11 7.35 -1.80
N GLY A 28 -7.26 6.50 -2.38
CA GLY A 28 -7.37 5.99 -3.73
C GLY A 28 -7.01 6.99 -4.83
N SER A 29 -6.35 8.11 -4.49
CA SER A 29 -5.86 9.07 -5.46
C SER A 29 -4.72 8.51 -6.33
N GLU A 30 -4.48 9.13 -7.49
CA GLU A 30 -3.36 8.74 -8.34
C GLU A 30 -2.02 9.06 -7.69
N GLU A 31 -1.96 10.16 -6.95
CA GLU A 31 -0.78 10.56 -6.17
C GLU A 31 -0.46 9.54 -5.08
N GLU A 32 -1.48 9.02 -4.38
CA GLU A 32 -1.32 7.94 -3.42
C GLU A 32 -0.82 6.65 -4.08
N ASN A 33 -1.45 6.26 -5.20
CA ASN A 33 -1.07 5.08 -5.96
C ASN A 33 0.40 5.15 -6.40
N GLN A 34 0.82 6.26 -7.01
CA GLN A 34 2.19 6.44 -7.46
C GLN A 34 3.19 6.42 -6.31
N ARG A 35 2.87 7.08 -5.18
CA ARG A 35 3.73 7.06 -3.99
C ARG A 35 3.93 5.64 -3.46
N LEU A 36 2.86 4.86 -3.34
CA LEU A 36 2.94 3.48 -2.85
C LEU A 36 3.75 2.58 -3.80
N LEU A 37 3.59 2.74 -5.12
CA LEU A 37 4.38 2.01 -6.11
C LEU A 37 5.86 2.38 -6.04
N ASP A 38 6.18 3.66 -5.86
CA ASP A 38 7.56 4.13 -5.70
C ASP A 38 8.19 3.57 -4.42
N GLU A 39 7.45 3.52 -3.31
CA GLU A 39 7.89 2.86 -2.07
C GLU A 39 8.17 1.37 -2.27
N MET A 40 7.32 0.65 -3.02
CA MET A 40 7.52 -0.76 -3.33
C MET A 40 8.75 -1.00 -4.22
N VAL A 41 9.01 -0.11 -5.19
CA VAL A 41 10.23 -0.18 -6.02
C VAL A 41 11.47 0.12 -5.16
N ALA A 42 11.41 1.13 -4.30
CA ALA A 42 12.51 1.47 -3.40
C ALA A 42 12.83 0.34 -2.41
N ALA A 43 11.80 -0.38 -1.92
CA ALA A 43 11.95 -1.54 -1.06
C ALA A 43 12.43 -2.81 -1.81
N GLY A 44 12.49 -2.79 -3.14
CA GLY A 44 12.87 -3.94 -3.96
C GLY A 44 11.77 -5.00 -4.14
N ALA A 45 10.55 -4.72 -3.67
CA ALA A 45 9.40 -5.61 -3.84
C ALA A 45 8.84 -5.57 -5.28
N ALA A 46 9.04 -4.45 -5.97
CA ALA A 46 8.56 -4.22 -7.33
C ALA A 46 9.69 -3.77 -8.26
N VAL A 47 9.55 -4.11 -9.55
CA VAL A 47 10.37 -3.56 -10.64
C VAL A 47 9.47 -2.86 -11.64
N LYS A 48 9.70 -1.57 -11.88
CA LYS A 48 9.01 -0.83 -12.94
C LYS A 48 9.40 -1.38 -14.31
N LEU A 49 8.41 -1.72 -15.12
CA LEU A 49 8.63 -2.29 -16.45
C LEU A 49 9.01 -1.23 -17.46
N ASN A 50 9.44 -1.67 -18.64
CA ASN A 50 9.77 -0.78 -19.73
C ASN A 50 8.51 0.00 -20.20
N GLU A 51 8.53 1.32 -20.07
CA GLU A 51 7.38 2.19 -20.37
C GLU A 51 6.99 2.23 -21.85
N GLU A 52 7.92 1.99 -22.78
CA GLU A 52 7.58 1.94 -24.21
C GLU A 52 6.78 0.69 -24.57
N LYS A 53 6.99 -0.41 -23.84
CA LYS A 53 6.33 -1.70 -24.09
C LYS A 53 5.12 -1.94 -23.19
N ARG A 54 5.20 -1.50 -21.94
CA ARG A 54 4.21 -1.75 -20.87
C ARG A 54 4.17 -0.54 -19.93
N PRO A 55 3.56 0.58 -20.36
CA PRO A 55 3.49 1.79 -19.56
C PRO A 55 2.75 1.54 -18.24
N GLY A 56 3.23 2.16 -17.16
CA GLY A 56 2.62 2.09 -15.83
C GLY A 56 2.55 0.68 -15.22
N SER A 57 3.35 -0.27 -15.72
CA SER A 57 3.30 -1.66 -15.28
C SER A 57 4.48 -2.03 -14.38
N TYR A 58 4.24 -2.92 -13.42
CA TYR A 58 5.23 -3.35 -12.43
C TYR A 58 5.29 -4.87 -12.35
N TYR A 59 6.49 -5.41 -12.14
CA TYR A 59 6.72 -6.83 -11.89
C TYR A 59 6.99 -7.06 -10.41
N PHE A 60 6.26 -8.03 -9.84
CA PHE A 60 6.44 -8.52 -8.48
C PHE A 60 6.81 -10.00 -8.56
N GLN A 61 7.77 -10.40 -7.74
CA GLN A 61 8.19 -11.79 -7.60
C GLN A 61 8.02 -12.20 -6.14
N SER A 62 6.94 -12.93 -5.85
CA SER A 62 6.70 -13.42 -4.49
C SER A 62 7.71 -14.51 -4.12
N ASP A 63 7.77 -14.81 -2.82
CA ASP A 63 8.38 -16.03 -2.36
C ASP A 63 7.68 -17.26 -3.00
N PRO A 64 8.41 -18.31 -3.39
CA PRO A 64 7.83 -19.53 -3.94
C PRO A 64 7.18 -20.46 -2.89
N SER A 65 7.32 -20.17 -1.60
CA SER A 65 6.76 -20.96 -0.48
C SER A 65 5.40 -20.48 0.02
#